data_AF-G0NUG9-F1
#
_entry.id   AF-G0NUG9-F1
#
_cell.length_a   1.000
_cell.length_b   1.000
_cell.length_c   1.000
_cell.angle_alpha   90.00
_cell.angle_beta   90.00
_cell.angle_gamma   90.00
#
_symmetry.space_group_name_H-M   'P 1'
#
loop_
_entity.id
_entity.type
_entity.pdbx_description
1 polymer ?
#
loop_
_entity_poly.entity_id
_entity_poly.type
_entity_poly.pdbx_seq_one_letter_code
_entity_poly.pdbx_strand_id
1 'polypeptide(L)'
;MKDCRNGADEADCEPNDCPDGQMLCDSGECMPAAYKCDGHDDCHDKSDEKYCGHISFSLSENSSFNFGDPDYYKNEGGYDKNGCLPGFGMCGTPQVCIPNRSFCDGTQDCSYYLDEKNCTPGGPGGEKDWLSKYTKIPCENMFACKKKYSFDDQVCVNQEEVCNGKKGCPWGDDESEKCSECSTKQCEHQCKNTTTGAKCECNKGYRLDSDGVSCVELDECTLPERACHHFCENTFGSFRCSCAKGYQLKADGKTCELSDVSEGFLLLTKFDEIQRRPLEDVTETKFSTVYKNPEGQHIKAFDYSRRDNKFFMSLESRGAETEKLVVEHNGTLRVLCENAAMKKYKHLAVDWIGNNLFFQEEEVYQNEGKHLSKNFISVCTMDGRFYRRLIELEDGLNVKGFAIHPMRGLLFWHDSFDAIDIKKRYPYRIMMANMDGSQVRDITVLIS
;
A
#
# COMPACT_ATOMS: atom_id res chain seq x y z
N MET A 1 -7.96 -14.55 -26.38
CA MET A 1 -8.52 -14.15 -27.69
C MET A 1 -7.45 -14.53 -28.70
N LYS A 2 -7.77 -15.34 -29.72
CA LYS A 2 -6.74 -15.95 -30.59
C LYS A 2 -6.13 -14.90 -31.51
N ASP A 3 -4.94 -14.43 -31.16
CA ASP A 3 -4.24 -13.40 -31.93
C ASP A 3 -3.20 -14.00 -32.89
N CYS A 4 -2.85 -15.29 -32.76
CA CYS A 4 -1.95 -15.99 -33.70
C CYS A 4 -2.59 -17.16 -34.47
N ARG A 5 -2.21 -17.31 -35.76
CA ARG A 5 -2.82 -18.23 -36.75
C ARG A 5 -2.55 -19.72 -36.49
N ASN A 6 -1.60 -20.04 -35.62
CA ASN A 6 -1.21 -21.40 -35.22
C ASN A 6 -1.54 -21.71 -33.74
N GLY A 7 -2.19 -20.81 -33.02
CA GLY A 7 -2.60 -21.02 -31.61
C GLY A 7 -1.43 -21.21 -30.63
N ALA A 8 -0.22 -20.78 -31.00
CA ALA A 8 0.97 -20.88 -30.15
C ALA A 8 0.88 -19.97 -28.91
N ASP A 9 0.04 -18.93 -28.98
CA ASP A 9 -0.31 -18.04 -27.88
C ASP A 9 -1.15 -18.71 -26.77
N GLU A 10 -1.57 -19.97 -26.96
CA GLU A 10 -2.31 -20.75 -25.96
C GLU A 10 -1.60 -22.07 -25.58
N ALA A 11 -0.35 -22.30 -26.02
CA ALA A 11 0.32 -23.59 -25.90
C ALA A 11 1.27 -23.72 -24.68
N ASP A 12 1.62 -22.62 -24.02
CA ASP A 12 2.50 -22.64 -22.83
C ASP A 12 2.22 -21.46 -21.88
N CYS A 13 0.92 -21.17 -21.67
CA CYS A 13 0.51 -20.38 -20.52
C CYS A 13 0.34 -21.37 -19.37
N GLU A 14 1.27 -21.43 -18.42
CA GLU A 14 0.93 -21.89 -17.07
C GLU A 14 -0.18 -20.95 -16.57
N PRO A 15 -1.41 -21.44 -16.38
CA PRO A 15 -2.44 -20.64 -15.79
C PRO A 15 -2.14 -20.62 -14.28
N ASN A 16 -2.40 -19.47 -13.65
CA ASN A 16 -2.66 -19.33 -12.21
C ASN A 16 -1.58 -18.68 -11.35
N ASP A 17 -1.04 -17.53 -11.78
CA ASP A 17 -0.58 -16.55 -10.79
C ASP A 17 -1.69 -15.50 -10.57
N CYS A 18 -2.28 -15.56 -9.38
CA CYS A 18 -3.11 -14.48 -8.88
C CYS A 18 -2.21 -13.35 -8.36
N PRO A 19 -2.63 -12.07 -8.44
CA PRO A 19 -1.91 -10.95 -7.85
C PRO A 19 -1.62 -11.16 -6.36
N ASP A 20 -0.55 -10.56 -5.85
CA ASP A 20 -0.18 -10.61 -4.42
C ASP A 20 -1.40 -10.30 -3.51
N GLY A 21 -1.62 -11.16 -2.51
CA GLY A 21 -2.79 -11.08 -1.62
C GLY A 21 -4.05 -11.83 -2.10
N GLN A 22 -4.00 -12.47 -3.27
CA GLN A 22 -5.06 -13.32 -3.79
C GLN A 22 -4.61 -14.79 -3.90
N MET A 23 -5.56 -15.71 -3.74
CA MET A 23 -5.42 -17.14 -3.92
C MET A 23 -6.20 -17.59 -5.15
N LEU A 24 -5.72 -18.63 -5.80
CA LEU A 24 -6.44 -19.26 -6.90
C LEU A 24 -7.38 -20.35 -6.38
N CYS A 25 -8.64 -20.31 -6.80
CA CYS A 25 -9.62 -21.38 -6.66
C CYS A 25 -9.33 -22.55 -7.63
N ASP A 26 -9.80 -23.77 -7.36
CA ASP A 26 -9.62 -24.90 -8.30
C ASP A 26 -10.40 -24.65 -9.63
N SER A 27 -11.40 -23.75 -9.60
CA SER A 27 -12.17 -23.24 -10.74
C SER A 27 -11.39 -22.29 -11.64
N GLY A 28 -10.20 -21.82 -11.20
CA GLY A 28 -9.32 -20.91 -11.95
C GLY A 28 -9.60 -19.42 -11.72
N GLU A 29 -10.55 -19.08 -10.86
CA GLU A 29 -10.81 -17.68 -10.44
C GLU A 29 -9.87 -17.28 -9.29
N CYS A 30 -9.44 -16.02 -9.30
CA CYS A 30 -8.62 -15.44 -8.22
C CYS A 30 -9.50 -14.76 -7.17
N MET A 31 -9.26 -15.10 -5.92
CA MET A 31 -10.08 -14.68 -4.79
C MET A 31 -9.16 -14.22 -3.64
N PRO A 32 -9.49 -13.19 -2.84
CA PRO A 32 -8.59 -12.72 -1.78
C PRO A 32 -8.21 -13.84 -0.79
N ALA A 33 -6.92 -13.98 -0.49
CA ALA A 33 -6.44 -15.07 0.37
C ALA A 33 -7.03 -15.05 1.79
N ALA A 34 -7.64 -13.93 2.20
CA ALA A 34 -8.34 -13.76 3.47
C ALA A 34 -9.65 -14.56 3.59
N TYR A 35 -10.24 -15.04 2.49
CA TYR A 35 -11.49 -15.83 2.52
C TYR A 35 -11.27 -17.34 2.40
N LYS A 36 -10.05 -17.81 2.67
CA LYS A 36 -9.76 -19.24 2.82
C LYS A 36 -10.15 -19.68 4.22
N CYS A 37 -10.92 -20.76 4.35
CA CYS A 37 -11.34 -21.32 5.64
C CYS A 37 -12.19 -20.38 6.51
N ASP A 38 -12.96 -19.49 5.88
CA ASP A 38 -13.88 -18.59 6.58
C ASP A 38 -15.26 -19.25 6.83
N GLY A 39 -15.45 -20.47 6.34
CA GLY A 39 -16.66 -21.27 6.51
C GLY A 39 -17.73 -20.99 5.44
N HIS A 40 -17.41 -20.20 4.42
CA HIS A 40 -18.27 -19.91 3.28
C HIS A 40 -17.64 -20.38 1.97
N ASP A 41 -18.48 -20.65 0.96
CA ASP A 41 -18.05 -21.08 -0.37
C ASP A 41 -17.91 -19.83 -1.26
N ASP A 42 -16.73 -19.21 -1.18
CA ASP A 42 -16.35 -18.01 -1.92
C ASP A 42 -15.70 -18.33 -3.26
N CYS A 43 -15.13 -19.52 -3.42
CA CYS A 43 -14.64 -20.00 -4.71
C CYS A 43 -15.72 -20.57 -5.64
N HIS A 44 -16.98 -20.65 -5.19
CA HIS A 44 -18.14 -21.29 -5.86
C HIS A 44 -17.97 -22.79 -6.18
N ASP A 45 -16.79 -23.36 -5.92
CA ASP A 45 -16.41 -24.77 -6.06
C ASP A 45 -15.98 -25.39 -4.72
N LYS A 46 -16.04 -24.63 -3.61
CA LYS A 46 -15.59 -24.96 -2.25
C LYS A 46 -14.11 -25.26 -2.09
N SER A 47 -13.26 -24.86 -3.03
CA SER A 47 -11.83 -25.17 -2.95
C SER A 47 -11.08 -24.35 -1.91
N ASP A 48 -11.63 -23.18 -1.55
CA ASP A 48 -11.29 -22.39 -0.38
C ASP A 48 -11.53 -23.10 0.96
N GLU A 49 -12.50 -24.03 1.02
CA GLU A 49 -12.91 -24.73 2.25
C GLU A 49 -12.39 -26.18 2.34
N LYS A 50 -11.70 -26.67 1.31
CA LYS A 50 -11.43 -28.11 1.10
C LYS A 50 -10.29 -28.68 1.94
N TYR A 51 -9.51 -27.83 2.60
CA TYR A 51 -8.34 -28.21 3.43
C TYR A 51 -8.31 -27.52 4.79
N CYS A 52 -9.48 -27.09 5.27
CA CYS A 52 -9.64 -26.46 6.56
C CYS A 52 -9.81 -27.57 7.62
N GLY A 53 -8.80 -27.77 8.46
CA GLY A 53 -8.87 -28.77 9.52
C GLY A 53 -10.02 -28.44 10.47
N HIS A 54 -11.10 -29.23 10.45
CA HIS A 54 -12.16 -29.16 11.45
C HIS A 54 -11.58 -29.52 12.83
N ILE A 55 -11.13 -28.51 13.57
CA ILE A 55 -10.79 -28.65 14.98
C ILE A 55 -11.98 -28.13 15.78
N SER A 56 -12.94 -29.01 16.04
CA SER A 56 -13.88 -28.85 17.14
C SER A 56 -13.13 -29.10 18.46
N PHE A 57 -12.38 -28.11 18.95
CA PHE A 57 -11.89 -28.12 20.31
C PHE A 57 -12.73 -27.18 21.19
N SER A 58 -13.43 -27.80 22.13
CA SER A 58 -13.91 -27.14 23.34
C SER A 58 -12.77 -26.38 24.00
N LEU A 59 -12.95 -25.08 24.17
CA LEU A 59 -12.06 -24.18 24.91
C LEU A 59 -11.72 -24.79 26.27
N SER A 60 -10.46 -25.19 26.46
CA SER A 60 -9.86 -25.25 27.79
C SER A 60 -9.11 -23.93 28.02
N GLU A 61 -9.41 -23.25 29.11
CA GLU A 61 -8.94 -21.92 29.54
C GLU A 61 -7.42 -21.78 29.76
N ASN A 62 -6.56 -22.37 28.93
CA ASN A 62 -5.10 -22.27 29.12
C ASN A 62 -4.24 -22.44 27.85
N SER A 63 -4.78 -22.24 26.64
CA SER A 63 -3.95 -22.26 25.42
C SER A 63 -3.28 -20.91 25.19
N SER A 64 -1.99 -20.89 25.48
CA SER A 64 -1.02 -19.85 25.15
C SER A 64 -1.06 -19.47 23.67
N PHE A 65 -0.79 -18.18 23.39
CA PHE A 65 -0.53 -17.57 22.09
C PHE A 65 -0.05 -18.54 20.99
N ASN A 66 -0.79 -18.59 19.87
CA ASN A 66 -0.30 -19.19 18.63
C ASN A 66 0.30 -18.07 17.76
N PHE A 67 1.59 -17.78 17.94
CA PHE A 67 2.36 -17.22 16.84
C PHE A 67 2.51 -18.33 15.79
N GLY A 68 2.28 -17.99 14.52
CA GLY A 68 2.57 -18.89 13.40
C GLY A 68 4.05 -19.28 13.44
N ASP A 69 4.31 -20.55 13.78
CA ASP A 69 5.62 -21.17 13.71
C ASP A 69 5.97 -21.42 12.24
N PRO A 70 7.10 -20.90 11.72
CA PRO A 70 7.52 -21.11 10.35
C PRO A 70 7.71 -22.57 9.92
N ASP A 71 7.85 -23.49 10.87
CA ASP A 71 8.02 -24.92 10.58
C ASP A 71 6.70 -25.68 10.35
N TYR A 72 5.55 -25.00 10.39
CA TYR A 72 4.23 -25.60 10.19
C TYR A 72 3.60 -25.41 8.81
N TYR A 73 4.31 -24.81 7.84
CA TYR A 73 3.87 -24.67 6.45
C TYR A 73 4.09 -25.97 5.64
N LYS A 74 3.35 -27.03 5.93
CA LYS A 74 3.54 -28.35 5.29
C LYS A 74 2.46 -28.78 4.28
N ASN A 75 1.50 -27.92 3.98
CA ASN A 75 0.48 -28.22 2.97
C ASN A 75 0.73 -27.42 1.68
N GLU A 76 0.52 -28.06 0.53
CA GLU A 76 0.62 -27.45 -0.80
C GLU A 76 -0.23 -26.18 -0.84
N GLY A 77 0.44 -25.03 -0.96
CA GLY A 77 -0.17 -23.68 -0.89
C GLY A 77 0.48 -22.70 0.10
N GLY A 78 1.33 -23.14 1.03
CA GLY A 78 2.15 -22.20 1.86
C GLY A 78 1.44 -21.56 3.07
N TYR A 79 0.43 -22.21 3.64
CA TYR A 79 -0.37 -21.70 4.79
C TYR A 79 -0.07 -22.43 6.10
N ASP A 80 -0.31 -21.78 7.24
CA ASP A 80 -0.14 -22.38 8.57
C ASP A 80 -1.32 -23.32 8.93
N LYS A 81 -1.22 -24.00 10.09
CA LYS A 81 -2.25 -24.92 10.61
C LYS A 81 -3.63 -24.27 10.86
N ASN A 82 -3.70 -22.93 10.88
CA ASN A 82 -4.89 -22.14 11.10
C ASN A 82 -5.41 -21.47 9.81
N GLY A 83 -4.77 -21.69 8.66
CA GLY A 83 -5.18 -21.15 7.36
C GLY A 83 -4.60 -19.77 7.01
N CYS A 84 -3.72 -19.19 7.84
CA CYS A 84 -3.13 -17.86 7.58
C CYS A 84 -1.82 -17.94 6.76
N LEU A 85 -1.56 -16.90 5.96
CA LEU A 85 -0.31 -16.71 5.20
C LEU A 85 0.88 -16.37 6.13
N PRO A 86 2.13 -16.58 5.66
CA PRO A 86 3.32 -16.15 6.39
C PRO A 86 3.29 -14.65 6.72
N GLY A 87 3.52 -14.31 7.99
CA GLY A 87 3.46 -12.93 8.49
C GLY A 87 2.12 -12.49 9.07
N PHE A 88 1.10 -13.36 9.02
CA PHE A 88 -0.24 -13.12 9.59
C PHE A 88 -0.59 -14.14 10.68
N GLY A 89 -1.37 -13.72 11.68
CA GLY A 89 -1.84 -14.54 12.79
C GLY A 89 -3.36 -14.41 12.96
N MET A 90 -4.01 -15.49 13.41
CA MET A 90 -5.48 -15.57 13.49
C MET A 90 -6.04 -15.00 14.82
N CYS A 91 -6.99 -14.07 14.74
CA CYS A 91 -7.85 -13.69 15.84
C CYS A 91 -8.76 -14.87 16.23
N GLY A 92 -8.84 -15.22 17.52
CA GLY A 92 -9.61 -16.39 17.96
C GLY A 92 -11.11 -16.30 17.69
N THR A 93 -11.71 -15.10 17.70
CA THR A 93 -13.13 -14.86 17.40
C THR A 93 -13.38 -13.38 17.02
N PRO A 94 -13.91 -13.05 15.82
CA PRO A 94 -14.06 -13.93 14.65
C PRO A 94 -12.70 -14.40 14.12
N GLN A 95 -12.69 -15.52 13.39
CA GLN A 95 -11.48 -16.10 12.79
C GLN A 95 -11.00 -15.23 11.62
N VAL A 96 -10.20 -14.22 11.93
CA VAL A 96 -9.66 -13.24 10.97
C VAL A 96 -8.14 -13.22 11.09
N CYS A 97 -7.43 -13.34 9.97
CA CYS A 97 -5.96 -13.21 9.96
C CYS A 97 -5.57 -11.73 9.95
N ILE A 98 -4.81 -11.27 10.95
CA ILE A 98 -4.23 -9.91 11.03
C ILE A 98 -2.70 -9.99 10.93
N PRO A 99 -2.00 -8.92 10.51
CA PRO A 99 -0.55 -8.90 10.50
C PRO A 99 0.04 -9.20 11.88
N ASN A 100 1.11 -9.97 11.97
CA ASN A 100 1.75 -10.30 13.26
C ASN A 100 2.20 -9.05 14.06
N ARG A 101 2.46 -7.94 13.37
CA ARG A 101 2.83 -6.64 13.97
C ARG A 101 1.68 -5.95 14.72
N SER A 102 0.44 -6.37 14.47
CA SER A 102 -0.79 -5.84 15.06
C SER A 102 -1.19 -6.53 16.37
N PHE A 103 -0.32 -7.40 16.92
CA PHE A 103 -0.51 -7.98 18.26
C PHE A 103 0.34 -7.21 19.27
N CYS A 104 -0.27 -6.79 20.39
CA CYS A 104 0.38 -6.04 21.46
C CYS A 104 1.01 -4.70 21.00
N ASP A 105 0.41 -4.04 20.01
CA ASP A 105 0.83 -2.73 19.50
C ASP A 105 0.10 -1.55 20.17
N GLY A 106 -0.83 -1.86 21.08
CA GLY A 106 -1.61 -0.89 21.84
C GLY A 106 -2.85 -0.38 21.11
N THR A 107 -3.15 -0.92 19.93
CA THR A 107 -4.38 -0.66 19.18
C THR A 107 -5.28 -1.89 19.19
N GLN A 108 -6.57 -1.71 18.84
CA GLN A 108 -7.52 -2.83 18.82
C GLN A 108 -7.74 -3.29 17.37
N ASP A 109 -7.00 -4.32 16.96
CA ASP A 109 -7.07 -4.93 15.65
C ASP A 109 -7.87 -6.25 15.65
N CYS A 110 -7.97 -6.93 16.80
CA CYS A 110 -8.92 -8.05 16.99
C CYS A 110 -10.18 -7.61 17.75
N SER A 111 -11.28 -8.37 17.55
CA SER A 111 -12.50 -8.17 18.35
C SER A 111 -12.25 -8.45 19.84
N TYR A 112 -12.88 -7.66 20.71
CA TYR A 112 -12.74 -7.75 22.17
C TYR A 112 -11.31 -7.59 22.72
N TYR A 113 -10.45 -6.86 22.00
CA TYR A 113 -9.09 -6.52 22.46
C TYR A 113 -8.24 -7.79 22.68
N LEU A 114 -8.49 -8.85 21.90
CA LEU A 114 -7.87 -10.17 22.06
C LEU A 114 -6.40 -10.18 21.65
N ASP A 115 -6.05 -9.39 20.65
CA ASP A 115 -4.71 -9.07 20.17
C ASP A 115 -3.82 -8.44 21.25
N GLU A 116 -4.42 -7.80 22.23
CA GLU A 116 -3.77 -7.06 23.31
C GLU A 116 -3.86 -7.78 24.67
N LYS A 117 -4.46 -8.97 24.72
CA LYS A 117 -4.58 -9.77 25.96
C LYS A 117 -3.38 -10.70 26.11
N ASN A 118 -2.93 -10.90 27.35
CA ASN A 118 -1.75 -11.69 27.72
C ASN A 118 -0.39 -11.16 27.18
N CYS A 119 -0.29 -9.87 26.82
CA CYS A 119 1.00 -9.25 26.55
C CYS A 119 1.86 -9.24 27.84
N THR A 120 2.88 -10.09 27.93
CA THR A 120 3.81 -10.09 29.07
C THR A 120 4.77 -8.90 28.96
N PRO A 121 5.22 -8.30 30.08
CA PRO A 121 6.23 -7.25 30.04
C PRO A 121 7.55 -7.87 29.54
N GLY A 122 7.90 -7.54 28.30
CA GLY A 122 8.87 -8.26 27.47
C GLY A 122 8.34 -8.67 26.09
N GLY A 123 7.05 -8.42 25.81
CA GLY A 123 6.45 -8.40 24.48
C GLY A 123 6.47 -7.00 23.83
N PRO A 124 6.01 -6.87 22.57
CA PRO A 124 6.52 -5.95 21.57
C PRO A 124 6.00 -4.50 21.71
N GLY A 125 6.33 -3.85 22.83
CA GLY A 125 6.11 -2.42 23.03
C GLY A 125 7.13 -1.76 23.97
N GLY A 126 8.16 -2.50 24.41
CA GLY A 126 9.23 -2.00 25.26
C GLY A 126 10.59 -2.41 24.70
N GLU A 127 11.52 -1.46 24.67
CA GLU A 127 12.85 -1.57 24.09
C GLU A 127 13.56 -2.93 24.28
N LYS A 128 14.00 -3.48 23.14
CA LYS A 128 15.22 -4.27 22.94
C LYS A 128 15.47 -5.50 23.83
N ASP A 129 14.59 -6.51 23.90
CA ASP A 129 15.09 -7.86 24.28
C ASP A 129 14.19 -9.09 24.03
N TRP A 130 13.22 -9.04 23.11
CA TRP A 130 12.40 -10.24 22.81
C TRP A 130 12.83 -10.94 21.52
N LEU A 131 13.36 -10.18 20.56
CA LEU A 131 13.96 -10.71 19.34
C LEU A 131 15.26 -11.46 19.64
N SER A 132 16.10 -10.95 20.55
CA SER A 132 17.42 -11.52 20.90
C SER A 132 17.40 -12.95 21.46
N LYS A 133 16.24 -13.42 21.97
CA LYS A 133 16.12 -14.77 22.55
C LYS A 133 15.60 -15.83 21.57
N TYR A 134 14.97 -15.41 20.46
CA TYR A 134 14.42 -16.31 19.43
C TYR A 134 14.96 -16.03 18.01
N THR A 135 15.70 -14.93 17.78
CA THR A 135 16.52 -14.73 16.56
C THR A 135 17.97 -15.08 16.83
N LYS A 136 18.21 -16.35 17.15
CA LYS A 136 19.31 -17.02 16.47
C LYS A 136 18.65 -17.95 15.49
N ILE A 137 18.42 -17.45 14.26
CA ILE A 137 18.11 -18.33 13.14
C ILE A 137 19.27 -19.32 13.10
N PRO A 138 19.04 -20.61 13.38
CA PRO A 138 20.15 -21.53 13.42
C PRO A 138 20.70 -21.63 11.98
N CYS A 139 21.98 -21.28 11.83
CA CYS A 139 22.68 -21.09 10.56
C CYS A 139 22.26 -19.85 9.73
N GLU A 140 21.98 -18.69 10.35
CA GLU A 140 21.80 -17.43 9.60
C GLU A 140 23.00 -17.17 8.65
N ASN A 141 22.72 -17.07 7.34
CA ASN A 141 23.72 -16.95 6.27
C ASN A 141 24.73 -18.11 6.15
N MET A 142 24.44 -19.28 6.73
CA MET A 142 25.28 -20.49 6.69
C MET A 142 24.47 -21.70 6.17
N PHE A 143 25.14 -22.71 5.63
CA PHE A 143 24.48 -23.93 5.17
C PHE A 143 24.16 -24.85 6.35
N ALA A 144 22.89 -25.25 6.48
CA ALA A 144 22.43 -26.14 7.54
C ALA A 144 22.58 -27.61 7.12
N CYS A 145 23.28 -28.39 7.93
CA CYS A 145 23.42 -29.83 7.71
C CYS A 145 22.10 -30.57 8.01
N LYS A 146 21.78 -31.65 7.28
CA LYS A 146 20.56 -32.44 7.52
C LYS A 146 20.63 -33.12 8.90
N LYS A 147 19.49 -33.34 9.56
CA LYS A 147 19.37 -34.04 10.87
C LYS A 147 18.69 -35.40 10.72
N LYS A 148 18.87 -36.30 11.72
CA LYS A 148 18.12 -37.57 11.83
C LYS A 148 17.03 -37.56 12.92
N TYR A 149 17.26 -36.99 14.12
CA TYR A 149 16.26 -36.92 15.21
C TYR A 149 16.58 -35.77 16.22
N SER A 150 15.65 -34.82 16.41
CA SER A 150 15.60 -33.72 17.42
C SER A 150 16.43 -32.43 17.24
N PHE A 151 15.92 -31.32 17.81
CA PHE A 151 16.17 -29.92 17.45
C PHE A 151 17.41 -29.25 18.07
N ASP A 152 18.09 -29.84 19.06
CA ASP A 152 18.99 -29.06 19.93
C ASP A 152 20.46 -28.86 19.45
N ASP A 153 20.93 -29.57 18.41
CA ASP A 153 22.30 -29.39 17.90
C ASP A 153 22.30 -29.19 16.36
N GLN A 154 22.07 -27.97 15.89
CA GLN A 154 22.17 -27.64 14.46
C GLN A 154 23.61 -27.32 14.07
N VAL A 155 24.22 -28.19 13.26
CA VAL A 155 25.57 -27.97 12.70
C VAL A 155 25.45 -27.13 11.43
N CYS A 156 26.19 -26.03 11.40
CA CYS A 156 26.22 -25.08 10.29
C CYS A 156 27.63 -25.05 9.69
N VAL A 157 27.72 -25.01 8.36
CA VAL A 157 28.99 -24.79 7.65
C VAL A 157 28.89 -23.50 6.84
N ASN A 158 30.02 -22.83 6.60
CA ASN A 158 30.00 -21.61 5.81
C ASN A 158 29.59 -21.90 4.36
N GLN A 159 29.00 -20.93 3.66
CA GLN A 159 28.65 -21.12 2.23
C GLN A 159 29.89 -21.43 1.37
N GLU A 160 31.08 -20.95 1.75
CA GLU A 160 32.35 -21.26 1.09
C GLU A 160 32.84 -22.70 1.36
N GLU A 161 32.29 -23.35 2.39
CA GLU A 161 32.63 -24.71 2.77
C GLU A 161 31.72 -25.75 2.11
N VAL A 162 30.68 -25.30 1.40
CA VAL A 162 29.78 -26.17 0.62
C VAL A 162 30.44 -26.51 -0.73
N CYS A 163 30.38 -27.78 -1.12
CA CYS A 163 30.94 -28.25 -2.40
C CYS A 163 32.45 -27.92 -2.58
N ASN A 164 33.23 -27.90 -1.50
CA ASN A 164 34.66 -27.62 -1.50
C ASN A 164 35.53 -28.90 -1.50
N GLY A 165 34.90 -30.08 -1.58
CA GLY A 165 35.55 -31.39 -1.59
C GLY A 165 35.95 -31.90 -0.19
N LYS A 166 35.54 -31.22 0.88
CA LYS A 166 35.76 -31.64 2.28
C LYS A 166 34.42 -31.70 2.99
N LYS A 167 34.16 -32.82 3.67
CA LYS A 167 32.95 -33.00 4.48
C LYS A 167 33.00 -32.13 5.73
N GLY A 168 32.39 -30.96 5.68
CA GLY A 168 32.13 -30.09 6.81
C GLY A 168 30.88 -30.51 7.60
N CYS A 169 29.88 -31.10 6.93
CA CYS A 169 28.70 -31.64 7.62
C CYS A 169 28.96 -33.06 8.19
N PRO A 170 28.32 -33.43 9.33
CA PRO A 170 28.50 -34.75 9.96
C PRO A 170 28.16 -35.94 9.04
N TRP A 171 27.23 -35.74 8.11
CA TRP A 171 26.82 -36.74 7.11
C TRP A 171 27.33 -36.42 5.70
N GLY A 172 28.13 -35.35 5.54
CA GLY A 172 28.68 -34.92 4.25
C GLY A 172 27.62 -34.41 3.27
N ASP A 173 26.48 -33.93 3.76
CA ASP A 173 25.41 -33.38 2.92
C ASP A 173 25.78 -32.08 2.19
N ASP A 174 26.83 -31.41 2.65
CA ASP A 174 27.47 -30.27 2.00
C ASP A 174 28.24 -30.66 0.72
N GLU A 175 28.46 -31.97 0.50
CA GLU A 175 29.19 -32.54 -0.65
C GLU A 175 28.28 -33.54 -1.40
N SER A 176 27.37 -33.01 -2.21
CA SER A 176 26.45 -33.78 -3.06
C SER A 176 27.10 -34.16 -4.39
N GLU A 177 26.61 -35.20 -5.07
CA GLU A 177 27.07 -35.60 -6.41
C GLU A 177 26.87 -34.48 -7.45
N LYS A 178 25.91 -33.58 -7.21
CA LYS A 178 25.57 -32.44 -8.07
C LYS A 178 26.48 -31.21 -7.87
N CYS A 179 27.42 -31.25 -6.92
CA CYS A 179 28.33 -30.14 -6.58
C CYS A 179 29.36 -29.78 -7.67
N SER A 180 29.31 -30.37 -8.88
CA SER A 180 30.28 -30.14 -9.96
C SER A 180 29.67 -29.63 -11.27
N GLU A 181 28.35 -29.34 -11.26
CA GLU A 181 27.58 -28.98 -12.46
C GLU A 181 27.91 -27.60 -13.05
N CYS A 182 28.65 -26.73 -12.34
CA CYS A 182 29.09 -25.43 -12.90
C CYS A 182 30.04 -25.59 -14.09
N SER A 183 30.75 -26.72 -14.20
CA SER A 183 31.63 -26.99 -15.34
C SER A 183 30.84 -27.21 -16.64
N THR A 184 29.55 -27.56 -16.52
CA THR A 184 28.65 -27.84 -17.64
C THR A 184 27.60 -26.77 -17.84
N LYS A 185 27.30 -25.97 -16.82
CA LYS A 185 26.28 -24.92 -16.87
C LYS A 185 26.86 -23.61 -17.42
N GLN A 186 26.34 -23.14 -18.55
CA GLN A 186 26.78 -21.91 -19.22
C GLN A 186 26.10 -20.68 -18.61
N CYS A 187 26.46 -20.31 -17.39
CA CYS A 187 25.98 -19.06 -16.78
C CYS A 187 26.62 -17.85 -17.49
N GLU A 188 25.83 -16.80 -17.74
CA GLU A 188 26.35 -15.55 -18.32
C GLU A 188 27.32 -14.82 -17.37
N HIS A 189 26.98 -14.79 -16.09
CA HIS A 189 27.79 -14.18 -15.04
C HIS A 189 28.43 -15.25 -14.13
N GLN A 190 28.01 -15.34 -12.87
CA GLN A 190 28.65 -16.18 -11.87
C GLN A 190 27.91 -17.51 -11.75
N CYS A 191 28.66 -18.60 -11.56
CA CYS A 191 28.10 -19.92 -11.27
C CYS A 191 28.51 -20.34 -9.87
N LYS A 192 27.52 -20.73 -9.05
CA LYS A 192 27.75 -21.33 -7.73
C LYS A 192 27.26 -22.76 -7.72
N ASN A 193 28.13 -23.68 -7.30
CA ASN A 193 27.73 -25.05 -7.04
C ASN A 193 26.91 -25.09 -5.75
N THR A 194 25.72 -25.66 -5.80
CA THR A 194 24.94 -25.98 -4.61
C THR A 194 24.75 -27.49 -4.51
N THR A 195 24.31 -27.95 -3.35
CA THR A 195 24.04 -29.37 -3.09
C THR A 195 22.89 -29.94 -3.94
N THR A 196 22.08 -29.05 -4.55
CA THR A 196 20.95 -29.37 -5.44
C THR A 196 21.28 -29.25 -6.93
N GLY A 197 22.45 -28.72 -7.30
CA GLY A 197 22.87 -28.48 -8.68
C GLY A 197 23.58 -27.13 -8.85
N ALA A 198 24.07 -26.82 -10.04
CA ALA A 198 24.66 -25.51 -10.29
C ALA A 198 23.60 -24.40 -10.37
N LYS A 199 23.78 -23.31 -9.63
CA LYS A 199 22.93 -22.12 -9.68
C LYS A 199 23.69 -20.95 -10.28
N CYS A 200 23.10 -20.28 -11.27
CA CYS A 200 23.65 -19.05 -11.82
C CYS A 200 23.24 -17.85 -10.95
N GLU A 201 24.17 -16.92 -10.77
CA GLU A 201 23.96 -15.65 -10.08
C GLU A 201 24.43 -14.49 -10.96
N CYS A 202 23.66 -13.41 -10.94
CA CYS A 202 23.97 -12.23 -11.72
C CYS A 202 24.75 -11.20 -10.90
N ASN A 203 25.54 -10.39 -11.58
CA ASN A 203 26.22 -9.26 -10.96
C ASN A 203 25.20 -8.22 -10.44
N LYS A 204 25.63 -7.36 -9.52
CA LYS A 204 24.78 -6.27 -8.99
C LYS A 204 24.23 -5.41 -10.15
N GLY A 205 22.94 -5.10 -10.10
CA GLY A 205 22.22 -4.36 -11.16
C GLY A 205 21.62 -5.27 -12.25
N TYR A 206 21.65 -6.60 -12.06
CA TYR A 206 21.09 -7.57 -12.99
C TYR A 206 20.28 -8.62 -12.21
N ARG A 207 19.25 -9.15 -12.86
CA ARG A 207 18.46 -10.29 -12.36
C ARG A 207 18.57 -11.47 -13.31
N LEU A 208 18.42 -12.67 -12.77
CA LEU A 208 18.41 -13.89 -13.58
C LEU A 208 17.13 -13.92 -14.42
N ASP A 209 17.29 -14.27 -15.69
CA ASP A 209 16.18 -14.42 -16.62
C ASP A 209 15.45 -15.76 -16.42
N SER A 210 14.29 -15.94 -17.06
CA SER A 210 13.47 -17.15 -16.93
C SER A 210 14.18 -18.44 -17.39
N ASP A 211 15.22 -18.31 -18.21
CA ASP A 211 16.06 -19.43 -18.64
C ASP A 211 17.01 -19.97 -17.56
N GLY A 212 17.13 -19.26 -16.42
CA GLY A 212 17.97 -19.63 -15.30
C GLY A 212 19.48 -19.55 -15.56
N VAL A 213 19.91 -18.92 -16.66
CA VAL A 213 21.32 -18.78 -17.07
C VAL A 213 21.72 -17.39 -17.54
N SER A 214 20.82 -16.67 -18.19
CA SER A 214 21.04 -15.31 -18.71
C SER A 214 20.73 -14.27 -17.65
N CYS A 215 21.40 -13.13 -17.73
CA CYS A 215 21.28 -12.04 -16.78
C CYS A 215 20.80 -10.77 -17.48
N VAL A 216 19.60 -10.33 -17.15
CA VAL A 216 19.01 -9.11 -17.71
C VAL A 216 19.21 -7.95 -16.75
N GLU A 217 19.38 -6.74 -17.31
CA GLU A 217 19.48 -5.51 -16.53
C GLU A 217 18.24 -5.37 -15.64
N LEU A 218 18.47 -5.03 -14.38
CA LEU A 218 17.40 -4.78 -13.42
C LEU A 218 17.06 -3.30 -13.46
N ASP A 219 15.87 -2.94 -13.94
CA ASP A 219 15.37 -1.57 -13.79
C ASP A 219 14.89 -1.36 -12.35
N GLU A 220 15.77 -0.85 -11.50
CA GLU A 220 15.44 -0.64 -10.08
C GLU A 220 14.32 0.39 -9.87
N CYS A 221 14.05 1.25 -10.86
CA CYS A 221 12.97 2.24 -10.78
C CYS A 221 11.57 1.63 -10.95
N THR A 222 11.48 0.37 -11.42
CA THR A 222 10.21 -0.35 -11.62
C THR A 222 9.89 -1.32 -10.50
N LEU A 223 10.78 -1.46 -9.51
CA LEU A 223 10.59 -2.38 -8.40
C LEU A 223 9.48 -1.91 -7.44
N PRO A 224 8.77 -2.85 -6.79
CA PRO A 224 7.73 -2.54 -5.79
C PRO A 224 8.27 -1.69 -4.63
N GLU A 225 9.46 -2.05 -4.14
CA GLU A 225 10.22 -1.20 -3.23
C GLU A 225 10.85 -0.05 -4.03
N ARG A 226 10.28 1.15 -3.88
CA ARG A 226 10.78 2.35 -4.58
C ARG A 226 12.26 2.57 -4.28
N ALA A 227 13.08 2.52 -5.33
CA ALA A 227 14.53 2.71 -5.23
C ALA A 227 14.94 4.12 -4.76
N CYS A 228 14.11 5.14 -5.02
CA CYS A 228 14.36 6.55 -4.70
C CYS A 228 13.16 7.20 -4.00
N HIS A 229 13.41 8.17 -3.11
CA HIS A 229 12.33 8.93 -2.44
C HIS A 229 11.52 9.80 -3.43
N HIS A 230 12.19 10.53 -4.33
CA HIS A 230 11.54 11.44 -5.27
C HIS A 230 11.64 10.95 -6.73
N PHE A 231 12.76 11.22 -7.40
CA PHE A 231 12.95 10.89 -8.81
C PHE A 231 14.01 9.80 -8.97
N CYS A 232 13.71 8.82 -9.83
CA CYS A 232 14.59 7.71 -10.17
C CYS A 232 14.90 7.73 -11.67
N GLU A 233 16.18 7.61 -12.01
CA GLU A 233 16.68 7.46 -13.38
C GLU A 233 17.42 6.11 -13.46
N ASN A 234 16.91 5.18 -14.26
CA ASN A 234 17.58 3.92 -14.50
C ASN A 234 18.82 4.13 -15.38
N THR A 235 19.93 3.48 -15.04
CA THR A 235 21.20 3.55 -15.77
C THR A 235 21.73 2.14 -16.00
N PHE A 236 22.56 1.94 -17.02
CA PHE A 236 23.04 0.59 -17.29
C PHE A 236 23.84 0.00 -16.11
N GLY A 237 23.27 -1.02 -15.46
CA GLY A 237 23.83 -1.70 -14.28
C GLY A 237 23.65 -0.98 -12.94
N SER A 238 22.87 0.12 -12.87
CA SER A 238 22.53 0.81 -11.61
C SER A 238 21.39 1.82 -11.79
N PHE A 239 21.15 2.66 -10.79
CA PHE A 239 20.19 3.77 -10.88
C PHE A 239 20.73 5.01 -10.18
N ARG A 240 20.16 6.16 -10.54
CA ARG A 240 20.47 7.44 -9.91
C ARG A 240 19.22 8.09 -9.36
N CYS A 241 19.27 8.46 -8.09
CA CYS A 241 18.22 9.26 -7.47
C CYS A 241 18.50 10.76 -7.60
N SER A 242 17.44 11.55 -7.74
CA SER A 242 17.50 13.01 -7.65
C SER A 242 16.31 13.57 -6.88
N CYS A 243 16.47 14.79 -6.38
CA CYS A 243 15.49 15.43 -5.49
C CYS A 243 14.82 16.63 -6.16
N ALA A 244 13.55 16.85 -5.81
CA ALA A 244 12.83 18.06 -6.18
C ALA A 244 13.52 19.33 -5.64
N LYS A 245 13.24 20.46 -6.29
CA LYS A 245 13.78 21.77 -5.87
C LYS A 245 13.45 22.04 -4.40
N GLY A 246 14.45 22.47 -3.63
CA GLY A 246 14.33 22.69 -2.18
C GLY A 246 14.64 21.45 -1.34
N TYR A 247 15.00 20.33 -1.97
CA TYR A 247 15.44 19.11 -1.30
C TYR A 247 16.85 18.72 -1.73
N GLN A 248 17.61 18.11 -0.81
CA GLN A 248 18.96 17.58 -1.01
C GLN A 248 18.97 16.07 -0.82
N LEU A 249 19.81 15.39 -1.59
CA LEU A 249 19.98 13.94 -1.50
C LEU A 249 20.91 13.62 -0.32
N LYS A 250 20.45 12.75 0.57
CA LYS A 250 21.24 12.27 1.71
C LYS A 250 22.43 11.42 1.25
N ALA A 251 23.36 11.17 2.17
CA ALA A 251 24.54 10.34 1.93
C ALA A 251 24.22 8.88 1.55
N ASP A 252 23.00 8.41 1.81
CA ASP A 252 22.53 7.08 1.38
C ASP A 252 22.27 7.01 -0.15
N GLY A 253 22.27 8.14 -0.85
CA GLY A 253 22.03 8.23 -2.28
C GLY A 253 20.58 7.96 -2.70
N LYS A 254 19.64 7.83 -1.76
CA LYS A 254 18.23 7.47 -2.03
C LYS A 254 17.22 8.42 -1.41
N THR A 255 17.51 8.94 -0.22
CA THR A 255 16.56 9.72 0.57
C THR A 255 16.73 11.22 0.30
N CYS A 256 15.62 11.90 -0.01
CA CYS A 256 15.60 13.35 -0.15
C CYS A 256 15.17 14.01 1.17
N GLU A 257 15.94 15.00 1.63
CA GLU A 257 15.64 15.82 2.80
C GLU A 257 15.47 17.30 2.42
N LEU A 258 14.65 18.03 3.16
CA LEU A 258 14.42 19.45 2.88
C LEU A 258 15.72 20.23 3.13
N SER A 259 16.15 21.02 2.14
CA SER A 259 17.42 21.78 2.20
C SER A 259 17.39 22.90 3.23
N ASP A 260 16.24 23.55 3.37
CA ASP A 260 16.02 24.61 4.35
C ASP A 260 14.64 24.42 4.98
N VAL A 261 14.65 23.98 6.24
CA VAL A 261 13.43 23.73 7.01
C VAL A 261 12.67 25.03 7.33
N SER A 262 13.37 26.16 7.34
CA SER A 262 12.77 27.46 7.66
C SER A 262 11.79 27.96 6.58
N GLU A 263 11.92 27.48 5.34
CA GLU A 263 11.00 27.82 4.24
C GLU A 263 9.69 27.00 4.25
N GLY A 264 9.65 25.92 5.03
CA GLY A 264 8.51 25.01 5.11
C GLY A 264 7.49 25.44 6.16
N PHE A 265 6.21 25.35 5.84
CA PHE A 265 5.13 25.62 6.79
C PHE A 265 3.90 24.75 6.50
N LEU A 266 3.13 24.46 7.54
CA LEU A 266 1.80 23.88 7.46
C LEU A 266 0.76 24.99 7.47
N LEU A 267 -0.27 24.83 6.64
CA LEU A 267 -1.48 25.64 6.67
C LEU A 267 -2.63 24.80 7.20
N LEU A 268 -3.39 25.36 8.13
CA LEU A 268 -4.47 24.67 8.81
C LEU A 268 -5.65 25.62 8.96
N THR A 269 -6.87 25.11 8.77
CA THR A 269 -8.08 25.88 9.03
C THR A 269 -8.54 25.71 10.48
N LYS A 270 -8.99 26.82 11.06
CA LYS A 270 -9.67 26.87 12.35
C LYS A 270 -10.91 27.74 12.18
N PHE A 271 -12.05 27.10 11.94
CA PHE A 271 -13.32 27.77 11.68
C PHE A 271 -13.22 28.82 10.54
N ASP A 272 -13.16 30.10 10.85
CA ASP A 272 -13.11 31.22 9.90
C ASP A 272 -11.67 31.74 9.64
N GLU A 273 -10.65 31.07 10.20
CA GLU A 273 -9.25 31.45 10.09
C GLU A 273 -8.39 30.39 9.40
N ILE A 274 -7.37 30.81 8.66
CA ILE A 274 -6.25 29.97 8.22
C ILE A 274 -5.04 30.34 9.07
N GLN A 275 -4.45 29.35 9.71
CA GLN A 275 -3.26 29.48 10.53
C GLN A 275 -2.08 28.83 9.82
N ARG A 276 -0.90 29.45 9.97
CA ARG A 276 0.38 28.87 9.53
C ARG A 276 1.21 28.42 10.72
N ARG A 277 1.94 27.32 10.55
CA ARG A 277 2.95 26.82 11.48
C ARG A 277 4.24 26.49 10.74
N PRO A 278 5.40 27.08 11.07
CA PRO A 278 6.68 26.70 10.48
C PRO A 278 7.03 25.23 10.79
N LEU A 279 7.64 24.52 9.84
CA LEU A 279 8.05 23.13 10.05
C LEU A 279 9.21 22.99 11.04
N GLU A 280 10.02 24.04 11.20
CA GLU A 280 11.12 24.10 12.19
C GLU A 280 10.63 24.12 13.65
N ASP A 281 9.35 24.44 13.88
CA ASP A 281 8.82 24.56 15.23
C ASP A 281 8.45 23.19 15.81
N VAL A 282 9.44 22.53 16.40
CA VAL A 282 9.31 21.24 17.11
C VAL A 282 8.44 21.37 18.38
N THR A 283 8.24 22.58 18.90
CA THR A 283 7.44 22.78 20.12
C THR A 283 5.93 22.73 19.88
N GLU A 284 5.49 22.76 18.62
CA GLU A 284 4.08 22.78 18.20
C GLU A 284 3.26 23.94 18.80
N THR A 285 3.89 25.08 19.09
CA THR A 285 3.21 26.22 19.74
C THR A 285 3.10 27.47 18.86
N LYS A 286 3.90 27.60 17.80
CA LYS A 286 3.99 28.83 16.99
C LYS A 286 2.97 28.84 15.84
N PHE A 287 1.70 29.02 16.18
CA PHE A 287 0.65 29.29 15.21
C PHE A 287 0.51 30.80 14.96
N SER A 288 0.40 31.19 13.69
CA SER A 288 0.10 32.58 13.31
C SER A 288 -1.03 32.61 12.29
N THR A 289 -2.05 33.43 12.52
CA THR A 289 -3.17 33.59 11.57
C THR A 289 -2.68 34.33 10.33
N VAL A 290 -2.83 33.71 9.16
CA VAL A 290 -2.47 34.30 7.85
C VAL A 290 -3.67 34.90 7.13
N TYR A 291 -4.84 34.36 7.39
CA TYR A 291 -6.09 34.85 6.83
C TYR A 291 -7.19 34.67 7.86
N LYS A 292 -8.07 35.67 7.93
CA LYS A 292 -9.31 35.61 8.71
C LYS A 292 -10.43 36.12 7.83
N ASN A 293 -11.46 35.31 7.69
CA ASN A 293 -12.63 35.69 6.91
C ASN A 293 -13.39 36.84 7.61
N PRO A 294 -13.48 38.04 6.99
CA PRO A 294 -14.16 39.18 7.62
C PRO A 294 -15.67 38.95 7.80
N GLU A 295 -16.29 38.09 6.98
CA GLU A 295 -17.72 37.77 7.08
C GLU A 295 -18.02 36.69 8.13
N GLY A 296 -16.98 36.08 8.74
CA GLY A 296 -17.14 35.05 9.77
C GLY A 296 -17.80 33.74 9.29
N GLN A 297 -17.81 33.50 7.98
CA GLN A 297 -18.27 32.23 7.41
C GLN A 297 -17.22 31.14 7.62
N HIS A 298 -17.69 29.91 7.81
CA HIS A 298 -16.85 28.76 8.13
C HIS A 298 -16.11 28.28 6.86
N ILE A 299 -14.78 28.12 6.95
CA ILE A 299 -13.96 27.57 5.88
C ILE A 299 -14.03 26.04 5.96
N LYS A 300 -14.70 25.39 5.01
CA LYS A 300 -14.90 23.94 4.99
C LYS A 300 -13.73 23.19 4.36
N ALA A 301 -13.28 23.68 3.22
CA ALA A 301 -12.10 23.19 2.52
C ALA A 301 -11.32 24.37 1.97
N PHE A 302 -10.01 24.19 1.82
CA PHE A 302 -9.17 25.16 1.15
C PHE A 302 -8.00 24.47 0.47
N ASP A 303 -7.46 25.13 -0.55
CA ASP A 303 -6.16 24.79 -1.14
C ASP A 303 -5.43 26.08 -1.54
N TYR A 304 -4.10 25.99 -1.69
CA TYR A 304 -3.22 27.15 -1.77
C TYR A 304 -2.31 27.10 -3.00
N SER A 305 -2.39 28.13 -3.85
CA SER A 305 -1.41 28.32 -4.91
C SER A 305 -0.20 29.10 -4.36
N ARG A 306 0.90 28.39 -4.08
CA ARG A 306 2.17 29.00 -3.65
C ARG A 306 2.75 29.96 -4.69
N ARG A 307 2.55 29.70 -5.98
CA ARG A 307 3.09 30.53 -7.06
C ARG A 307 2.48 31.94 -7.06
N ASP A 308 1.17 32.02 -6.85
CA ASP A 308 0.42 33.27 -7.00
C ASP A 308 -0.02 33.86 -5.64
N ASN A 309 0.31 33.18 -4.54
CA ASN A 309 -0.12 33.50 -3.18
C ASN A 309 -1.64 33.73 -3.09
N LYS A 310 -2.40 32.70 -3.48
CA LYS A 310 -3.88 32.71 -3.51
C LYS A 310 -4.43 31.56 -2.69
N PHE A 311 -5.46 31.83 -1.90
CA PHE A 311 -6.23 30.81 -1.20
C PHE A 311 -7.53 30.57 -1.94
N PHE A 312 -7.78 29.32 -2.31
CA PHE A 312 -9.05 28.87 -2.85
C PHE A 312 -9.80 28.18 -1.72
N MET A 313 -11.05 28.55 -1.47
CA MET A 313 -11.79 28.11 -0.28
C MET A 313 -13.25 27.84 -0.61
N SER A 314 -13.85 26.91 0.12
CA SER A 314 -15.31 26.78 0.24
C SER A 314 -15.78 27.39 1.56
N LEU A 315 -16.74 28.31 1.47
CA LEU A 315 -17.28 29.05 2.61
C LEU A 315 -18.74 28.64 2.87
N GLU A 316 -19.03 28.21 4.09
CA GLU A 316 -20.37 27.91 4.58
C GLU A 316 -20.89 29.07 5.45
N SER A 317 -21.99 29.68 5.03
CA SER A 317 -22.72 30.65 5.87
C SER A 317 -23.49 29.94 6.99
N ARG A 318 -23.56 30.53 8.18
CA ARG A 318 -24.33 29.97 9.31
C ARG A 318 -25.78 29.70 8.91
N GLY A 319 -26.21 28.43 9.02
CA GLY A 319 -27.58 28.01 8.73
C GLY A 319 -27.96 28.05 7.24
N ALA A 320 -27.01 28.32 6.33
CA ALA A 320 -27.26 28.24 4.91
C ALA A 320 -27.12 26.80 4.42
N GLU A 321 -28.00 26.40 3.52
CA GLU A 321 -27.94 25.10 2.86
C GLU A 321 -26.92 25.05 1.70
N THR A 322 -26.31 26.20 1.37
CA THR A 322 -25.38 26.40 0.24
C THR A 322 -24.04 26.93 0.67
N GLU A 323 -22.99 26.52 -0.03
CA GLU A 323 -21.63 27.03 0.14
C GLU A 323 -21.22 27.90 -1.05
N LYS A 324 -20.25 28.79 -0.82
CA LYS A 324 -19.63 29.60 -1.89
C LYS A 324 -18.21 29.15 -2.13
N LEU A 325 -17.87 28.90 -3.39
CA LEU A 325 -16.49 28.71 -3.82
C LEU A 325 -15.86 30.08 -4.08
N VAL A 326 -14.73 30.36 -3.45
CA VAL A 326 -14.10 31.69 -3.50
C VAL A 326 -12.59 31.60 -3.69
N VAL A 327 -12.01 32.69 -4.17
CA VAL A 327 -10.57 32.94 -4.15
C VAL A 327 -10.28 34.20 -3.35
N GLU A 328 -9.31 34.10 -2.45
CA GLU A 328 -8.73 35.23 -1.75
C GLU A 328 -7.37 35.58 -2.38
N HIS A 329 -7.19 36.87 -2.62
CA HIS A 329 -5.92 37.44 -3.04
C HIS A 329 -5.77 38.88 -2.55
N ASN A 330 -4.70 39.16 -1.80
CA ASN A 330 -4.35 40.50 -1.29
C ASN A 330 -5.49 41.19 -0.53
N GLY A 331 -6.20 40.46 0.32
CA GLY A 331 -7.33 40.93 1.12
C GLY A 331 -8.65 41.04 0.35
N THR A 332 -8.67 40.70 -0.94
CA THR A 332 -9.89 40.72 -1.75
C THR A 332 -10.44 39.30 -1.91
N LEU A 333 -11.69 39.11 -1.52
CA LEU A 333 -12.42 37.87 -1.73
C LEU A 333 -13.27 37.98 -3.00
N ARG A 334 -13.18 36.98 -3.89
CA ARG A 334 -14.02 36.88 -5.10
C ARG A 334 -14.70 35.54 -5.18
N VAL A 335 -15.97 35.53 -5.54
CA VAL A 335 -16.71 34.29 -5.81
C VAL A 335 -16.23 33.72 -7.15
N LEU A 336 -16.05 32.40 -7.18
CA LEU A 336 -15.67 31.65 -8.36
C LEU A 336 -16.85 30.80 -8.82
N CYS A 337 -16.92 30.60 -10.14
CA CYS A 337 -17.73 29.53 -10.75
C CYS A 337 -19.20 29.63 -10.32
N GLU A 338 -19.68 30.88 -10.27
CA GLU A 338 -21.00 31.27 -9.76
C GLU A 338 -22.09 30.51 -10.52
N ASN A 339 -22.90 29.76 -9.78
CA ASN A 339 -23.95 28.93 -10.36
C ASN A 339 -25.18 28.95 -9.45
N ALA A 340 -26.38 28.99 -10.06
CA ALA A 340 -27.64 29.27 -9.37
C ALA A 340 -28.21 28.09 -8.55
N ALA A 341 -27.48 26.99 -8.41
CA ALA A 341 -27.95 25.77 -7.76
C ALA A 341 -27.50 25.69 -6.30
N MET A 342 -28.28 24.98 -5.49
CA MET A 342 -27.99 24.66 -4.08
C MET A 342 -26.81 23.67 -4.03
N LYS A 343 -25.58 24.19 -4.00
CA LYS A 343 -24.35 23.41 -4.08
C LYS A 343 -23.54 23.47 -2.77
N LYS A 344 -22.91 22.35 -2.44
CA LYS A 344 -21.86 22.25 -1.40
C LYS A 344 -20.54 21.82 -2.04
N TYR A 345 -19.41 22.24 -1.48
CA TYR A 345 -18.07 21.99 -2.00
C TYR A 345 -17.20 21.40 -0.88
N LYS A 346 -17.00 20.08 -0.87
CA LYS A 346 -16.31 19.41 0.24
C LYS A 346 -14.80 19.33 0.08
N HIS A 347 -14.31 19.21 -1.14
CA HIS A 347 -12.89 18.99 -1.43
C HIS A 347 -12.43 19.86 -2.59
N LEU A 348 -11.19 20.35 -2.50
CA LEU A 348 -10.58 21.26 -3.47
C LEU A 348 -9.16 20.77 -3.79
N ALA A 349 -8.73 20.93 -5.04
CA ALA A 349 -7.34 20.74 -5.44
C ALA A 349 -6.94 21.73 -6.55
N VAL A 350 -5.82 22.40 -6.34
CA VAL A 350 -5.28 23.46 -7.20
C VAL A 350 -4.33 22.88 -8.24
N ASP A 351 -4.68 23.00 -9.52
CA ASP A 351 -3.78 22.72 -10.63
C ASP A 351 -2.94 23.97 -10.92
N TRP A 352 -1.82 24.08 -10.22
CA TRP A 352 -0.90 25.21 -10.36
C TRP A 352 -0.22 25.27 -11.74
N ILE A 353 -0.28 24.21 -12.56
CA ILE A 353 0.31 24.20 -13.91
C ILE A 353 -0.72 24.69 -14.92
N GLY A 354 -1.91 24.09 -14.92
CA GLY A 354 -2.99 24.40 -15.87
C GLY A 354 -3.87 25.60 -15.50
N ASN A 355 -3.67 26.21 -14.33
CA ASN A 355 -4.49 27.31 -13.80
C ASN A 355 -5.98 26.92 -13.62
N ASN A 356 -6.19 25.69 -13.16
CA ASN A 356 -7.51 25.15 -12.90
C ASN A 356 -7.69 24.84 -11.41
N LEU A 357 -8.94 24.86 -10.97
CA LEU A 357 -9.37 24.44 -9.65
C LEU A 357 -10.29 23.24 -9.83
N PHE A 358 -9.88 22.11 -9.28
CA PHE A 358 -10.68 20.90 -9.22
C PHE A 358 -11.39 20.83 -7.89
N PHE A 359 -12.63 20.36 -7.89
CA PHE A 359 -13.42 20.29 -6.68
C PHE A 359 -14.52 19.23 -6.75
N GLN A 360 -14.88 18.71 -5.59
CA GLN A 360 -16.05 17.87 -5.43
C GLN A 360 -17.24 18.75 -5.07
N GLU A 361 -18.27 18.76 -5.92
CA GLU A 361 -19.54 19.43 -5.66
C GLU A 361 -20.64 18.41 -5.33
N GLU A 362 -21.47 18.73 -4.35
CA GLU A 362 -22.68 18.01 -3.98
C GLU A 362 -23.87 18.89 -4.35
N GLU A 363 -24.70 18.41 -5.28
CA GLU A 363 -25.95 19.05 -5.69
C GLU A 363 -27.10 18.42 -4.92
N VAL A 364 -27.75 19.22 -4.08
CA VAL A 364 -28.91 18.78 -3.28
C VAL A 364 -30.19 19.13 -4.02
N TYR A 365 -31.05 18.15 -4.24
CA TYR A 365 -32.36 18.35 -4.85
C TYR A 365 -33.46 17.62 -4.06
N GLN A 366 -34.66 18.18 -4.11
CA GLN A 366 -35.84 17.60 -3.47
C GLN A 366 -36.62 16.79 -4.51
N ASN A 367 -36.88 15.52 -4.21
CA ASN A 367 -37.80 14.70 -4.99
C ASN A 367 -38.82 14.04 -4.05
N GLU A 368 -40.11 14.28 -4.28
CA GLU A 368 -41.21 13.69 -3.51
C GLU A 368 -41.08 13.83 -1.97
N GLY A 369 -40.52 14.95 -1.49
CA GLY A 369 -40.32 15.20 -0.06
C GLY A 369 -39.11 14.50 0.57
N LYS A 370 -38.29 13.80 -0.22
CA LYS A 370 -36.98 13.30 0.19
C LYS A 370 -35.87 14.22 -0.31
N HIS A 371 -34.94 14.56 0.58
CA HIS A 371 -33.69 15.22 0.22
C HIS A 371 -32.75 14.19 -0.39
N LEU A 372 -32.47 14.33 -1.68
CA LEU A 372 -31.46 13.54 -2.38
C LEU A 372 -30.27 14.44 -2.69
N SER A 373 -29.08 13.83 -2.76
CA SER A 373 -27.89 14.52 -3.22
C SER A 373 -27.15 13.70 -4.26
N LYS A 374 -26.62 14.39 -5.26
CA LYS A 374 -25.74 13.83 -6.29
C LYS A 374 -24.37 14.49 -6.19
N ASN A 375 -23.33 13.67 -6.26
CA ASN A 375 -21.96 14.14 -6.16
C ASN A 375 -21.29 14.14 -7.53
N PHE A 376 -20.58 15.22 -7.82
CA PHE A 376 -19.83 15.38 -9.06
C PHE A 376 -18.41 15.82 -8.76
N ILE A 377 -17.46 15.38 -9.57
CA ILE A 377 -16.14 15.99 -9.66
C ILE A 377 -16.17 16.98 -10.82
N SER A 378 -15.82 18.23 -10.50
CA SER A 378 -15.88 19.35 -11.42
C SER A 378 -14.56 20.09 -11.47
N VAL A 379 -14.39 20.86 -12.54
CA VAL A 379 -13.26 21.76 -12.73
C VAL A 379 -13.75 23.13 -13.12
N CYS A 380 -13.06 24.16 -12.64
CA CYS A 380 -13.18 25.49 -13.21
C CYS A 380 -11.84 26.22 -13.29
N THR A 381 -11.74 27.22 -14.16
CA THR A 381 -10.53 28.04 -14.23
C THR A 381 -10.38 28.84 -12.94
N MET A 382 -9.14 29.10 -12.52
CA MET A 382 -8.86 29.85 -11.27
C MET A 382 -9.40 31.28 -11.24
N ASP A 383 -9.82 31.81 -12.38
CA ASP A 383 -10.50 33.11 -12.51
C ASP A 383 -12.04 32.98 -12.59
N GLY A 384 -12.56 31.76 -12.55
CA GLY A 384 -13.98 31.45 -12.53
C GLY A 384 -14.70 31.55 -13.88
N ARG A 385 -13.98 31.83 -14.99
CA ARG A 385 -14.60 32.06 -16.30
C ARG A 385 -15.16 30.81 -16.96
N PHE A 386 -14.52 29.67 -16.78
CA PHE A 386 -14.94 28.41 -17.38
C PHE A 386 -15.17 27.36 -16.31
N TYR A 387 -16.26 26.63 -16.43
CA TYR A 387 -16.66 25.57 -15.51
C TYR A 387 -17.16 24.36 -16.29
N ARG A 388 -16.82 23.15 -15.83
CA ARG A 388 -17.26 21.90 -16.42
C ARG A 388 -17.37 20.80 -15.37
N ARG A 389 -18.46 20.03 -15.42
CA ARG A 389 -18.59 18.74 -14.72
C ARG A 389 -17.82 17.67 -15.49
N LEU A 390 -17.00 16.90 -14.79
CA LEU A 390 -16.15 15.86 -15.39
C LEU A 390 -16.71 14.47 -15.13
N ILE A 391 -16.99 14.16 -13.86
CA ILE A 391 -17.38 12.82 -13.41
C ILE A 391 -18.63 12.94 -12.55
N GLU A 392 -19.66 12.15 -12.85
CA GLU A 392 -20.81 11.90 -11.97
C GLU A 392 -20.51 10.67 -11.13
N LEU A 393 -20.53 10.82 -9.80
CA LEU A 393 -20.28 9.72 -8.87
C LEU A 393 -21.56 8.91 -8.65
N GLU A 394 -21.41 7.63 -8.29
CA GLU A 394 -22.56 6.79 -7.94
C GLU A 394 -23.35 7.38 -6.75
N ASP A 395 -24.67 7.18 -6.77
CA ASP A 395 -25.54 7.63 -5.68
C ASP A 395 -25.14 6.97 -4.35
N GLY A 396 -25.08 7.77 -3.28
CA GLY A 396 -24.71 7.30 -1.94
C GLY A 396 -23.19 7.20 -1.68
N LEU A 397 -22.35 7.58 -2.65
CA LEU A 397 -20.92 7.74 -2.42
C LEU A 397 -20.59 9.05 -1.72
N ASN A 398 -19.66 8.97 -0.77
CA ASN A 398 -19.14 10.10 -0.03
C ASN A 398 -17.63 10.18 -0.21
N VAL A 399 -17.17 11.23 -0.89
CA VAL A 399 -15.74 11.49 -1.06
C VAL A 399 -15.15 11.96 0.26
N LYS A 400 -14.07 11.35 0.75
CA LYS A 400 -13.38 11.83 1.97
C LYS A 400 -11.98 12.37 1.72
N GLY A 401 -11.38 12.07 0.57
CA GLY A 401 -10.07 12.56 0.18
C GLY A 401 -10.03 12.85 -1.32
N PHE A 402 -9.23 13.84 -1.70
CA PHE A 402 -9.18 14.34 -3.07
C PHE A 402 -7.78 14.92 -3.33
N ALA A 403 -7.16 14.54 -4.44
CA ALA A 403 -5.85 15.03 -4.81
C ALA A 403 -5.67 15.00 -6.34
N ILE A 404 -4.77 15.82 -6.86
CA ILE A 404 -4.40 15.81 -8.26
C ILE A 404 -2.89 15.70 -8.41
N HIS A 405 -2.46 15.22 -9.56
CA HIS A 405 -1.06 15.21 -9.99
C HIS A 405 -0.92 15.98 -11.31
N PRO A 406 -0.75 17.31 -11.26
CA PRO A 406 -0.75 18.17 -12.45
C PRO A 406 0.22 17.74 -13.56
N MET A 407 1.45 17.32 -13.19
CA MET A 407 2.46 16.92 -14.19
C MET A 407 2.12 15.64 -14.95
N ARG A 408 1.28 14.77 -14.37
CA ARG A 408 0.86 13.49 -14.98
C ARG A 408 -0.55 13.59 -15.55
N GLY A 409 -1.27 14.68 -15.28
CA GLY A 409 -2.66 14.84 -15.68
C GLY A 409 -3.60 13.85 -14.97
N LEU A 410 -3.30 13.48 -13.72
CA LEU A 410 -4.08 12.49 -12.96
C LEU A 410 -4.86 13.14 -11.81
N LEU A 411 -6.02 12.58 -11.52
CA LEU A 411 -6.93 12.94 -10.46
C LEU A 411 -7.17 11.69 -9.59
N PHE A 412 -7.17 11.87 -8.28
CA PHE A 412 -7.38 10.81 -7.30
C PHE A 412 -8.43 11.22 -6.29
N TRP A 413 -9.29 10.29 -5.89
CA TRP A 413 -10.22 10.52 -4.81
C TRP A 413 -10.51 9.23 -4.05
N HIS A 414 -10.87 9.40 -2.78
CA HIS A 414 -11.28 8.31 -1.90
C HIS A 414 -12.79 8.35 -1.77
N ASP A 415 -13.44 7.28 -2.22
CA ASP A 415 -14.86 7.04 -2.16
C ASP A 415 -15.21 6.11 -1.00
N SER A 416 -16.18 6.51 -0.18
CA SER A 416 -16.78 5.64 0.83
C SER A 416 -18.28 5.51 0.67
N PHE A 417 -18.84 4.31 0.83
CA PHE A 417 -20.30 4.12 0.91
C PHE A 417 -20.78 4.37 2.35
N ASP A 418 -21.90 5.08 2.51
CA ASP A 418 -22.59 5.09 3.80
C ASP A 418 -23.14 3.68 4.07
N ALA A 419 -22.85 3.14 5.26
CA ALA A 419 -22.85 1.73 5.66
C ALA A 419 -24.19 0.93 5.57
N ILE A 420 -25.15 1.35 4.74
CA ILE A 420 -26.48 0.76 4.62
C ILE A 420 -26.57 -0.24 3.45
N ASP A 421 -25.62 -0.24 2.51
CA ASP A 421 -25.63 -1.20 1.40
C ASP A 421 -24.90 -2.51 1.75
N ILE A 422 -25.62 -3.38 2.48
CA ILE A 422 -25.18 -4.70 2.99
C ILE A 422 -24.70 -5.66 1.86
N LYS A 423 -24.81 -5.25 0.59
CA LYS A 423 -24.43 -6.05 -0.58
C LYS A 423 -23.08 -5.69 -1.22
N LYS A 424 -22.42 -4.59 -0.83
CA LYS A 424 -21.12 -4.19 -1.42
C LYS A 424 -19.97 -4.45 -0.42
N ARG A 425 -19.13 -5.44 -0.76
CA ARG A 425 -18.07 -6.05 0.10
C ARG A 425 -16.89 -5.12 0.46
N TYR A 426 -16.84 -3.88 -0.05
CA TYR A 426 -15.79 -2.90 0.28
C TYR A 426 -16.34 -1.49 0.50
N PRO A 427 -16.32 -0.96 1.74
CA PRO A 427 -16.86 0.36 2.05
C PRO A 427 -15.96 1.52 1.64
N TYR A 428 -14.69 1.27 1.26
CA TYR A 428 -13.70 2.30 0.92
C TYR A 428 -12.92 1.93 -0.34
N ARG A 429 -12.83 2.85 -1.30
CA ARG A 429 -12.07 2.68 -2.55
C ARG A 429 -11.21 3.91 -2.82
N ILE A 430 -10.04 3.69 -3.40
CA ILE A 430 -9.23 4.76 -4.01
C ILE A 430 -9.43 4.68 -5.51
N MET A 431 -9.96 5.76 -6.07
CA MET A 431 -10.25 5.90 -7.48
C MET A 431 -9.21 6.82 -8.13
N MET A 432 -8.95 6.56 -9.41
CA MET A 432 -8.07 7.36 -10.25
C MET A 432 -8.77 7.66 -11.59
N ALA A 433 -8.53 8.85 -12.13
CA ALA A 433 -8.93 9.22 -13.48
C ALA A 433 -7.91 10.19 -14.10
N ASN A 434 -8.00 10.40 -15.41
CA ASN A 434 -7.36 11.53 -16.05
C ASN A 434 -8.05 12.84 -15.61
N MET A 435 -7.31 13.95 -15.57
CA MET A 435 -7.82 15.27 -15.19
C MET A 435 -8.87 15.85 -16.18
N ASP A 436 -9.09 15.20 -17.33
CA ASP A 436 -10.19 15.51 -18.24
C ASP A 436 -11.49 14.73 -17.93
N GLY A 437 -11.47 13.88 -16.91
CA GLY A 437 -12.57 13.01 -16.50
C GLY A 437 -12.60 11.63 -17.17
N SER A 438 -11.65 11.32 -18.06
CA SER A 438 -11.58 10.02 -18.75
C SER A 438 -10.85 8.95 -17.93
N GLN A 439 -11.02 7.69 -18.34
CA GLN A 439 -10.31 6.51 -17.78
C GLN A 439 -10.44 6.35 -16.26
N VAL A 440 -11.65 6.49 -15.73
CA VAL A 440 -11.95 6.21 -14.31
C VAL A 440 -11.67 4.75 -14.00
N ARG A 441 -10.87 4.49 -12.95
CA ARG A 441 -10.46 3.15 -12.51
C ARG A 441 -10.35 3.09 -10.99
N ASP A 442 -10.66 1.93 -10.41
CA ASP A 442 -10.37 1.60 -9.02
C ASP A 442 -8.93 1.09 -8.89
N ILE A 443 -8.15 1.65 -7.97
CA ILE A 443 -6.75 1.31 -7.74
C ILE A 443 -6.50 0.77 -6.32
N THR A 444 -7.56 0.43 -5.57
CA THR A 444 -7.47 0.02 -4.16
C THR A 444 -6.55 -1.18 -3.95
N VAL A 445 -6.51 -2.13 -4.90
CA VAL A 445 -5.70 -3.37 -4.84
C VAL A 445 -4.24 -3.13 -5.24
N LEU A 446 -3.88 -1.96 -5.81
CA LEU A 446 -2.49 -1.66 -6.20
C LEU A 446 -1.67 -1.02 -5.06
N ILE A 447 -2.28 -0.83 -3.89
CA ILE A 447 -1.70 -0.10 -2.74
C ILE A 447 -1.59 -1.00 -1.50
N SER A 448 -2.24 -2.18 -1.49
CA SER A 448 -2.02 -3.26 -0.53
C SER A 448 -0.83 -4.10 -0.94
#